data_AF-F1KYN6-F1
#
_entry.id   AF-F1KYN6-F1
#
_cell.length_a   1.000
_cell.length_b   1.000
_cell.length_c   1.000
_cell.angle_alpha   90.00
_cell.angle_beta   90.00
_cell.angle_gamma   90.00
#
_symmetry.space_group_name_H-M   'P 1'
#
loop_
_entity.id
_entity.type
_entity.pdbx_description
1 polymer ?
#
loop_
_entity_poly.entity_id
_entity_poly.type
_entity_poly.pdbx_seq_one_letter_code
_entity_poly.pdbx_strand_id
1 'polypeptide(L)'
;MTAKEHKTLSDDKRKKRSSKTSEQSDEIGNCWSSLFYVFHVYWSQTIFTAAFGLALLYMTVLGFDGIAIGYGRSQGLSATWLGILRSIGSACGIAGVLSYTAFETNIGVRRTGLIGFTTQQLALYVCIASIWLPGSPFDPYNYFSELTLPIWLDQFKDAFRFAPMNRTEVVTINWSRWTSNGHSIISVFTLLMGIAVARFGLYMADLSITQIMQETVPENQRGTVFGVQDSACQFFSVLKDVMVIILPDPRTFGALIIVSVLFVLSGFLFYCYYLIKTRHQSVTQITKETSSVTPESSPVMLSSDSSDTADSHTGDMTDTSQSSIPLLSGGGTVTRTS
;
A
#
# COMPACT_ATOMS: atom_id res chain seq x y z
N MET A 1 16.20 -70.92 -15.44
CA MET A 1 15.64 -69.58 -15.23
C MET A 1 14.97 -69.14 -16.52
N THR A 2 13.66 -69.32 -16.57
CA THR A 2 12.85 -69.35 -17.79
C THR A 2 12.24 -67.99 -18.07
N ALA A 3 11.91 -67.70 -19.33
CA ALA A 3 11.29 -66.45 -19.80
C ALA A 3 10.03 -65.98 -19.00
N LYS A 4 9.46 -66.86 -18.17
CA LYS A 4 8.36 -66.60 -17.25
C LYS A 4 8.76 -65.72 -16.06
N GLU A 5 9.99 -65.86 -15.51
CA GLU A 5 10.50 -65.02 -14.40
C GLU A 5 10.84 -63.60 -14.85
N HIS A 6 11.30 -63.43 -16.09
CA HIS A 6 11.62 -62.10 -16.64
C HIS A 6 10.36 -61.29 -16.94
N LYS A 7 9.25 -61.96 -17.29
CA LYS A 7 7.95 -61.34 -17.52
C LYS A 7 7.27 -60.89 -16.22
N THR A 8 7.34 -61.70 -15.17
CA THR A 8 6.78 -61.33 -13.85
C THR A 8 7.55 -60.16 -13.22
N LEU A 9 8.87 -60.12 -13.35
CA LEU A 9 9.69 -59.01 -12.82
C LEU A 9 9.45 -57.68 -13.56
N SER A 10 9.14 -57.73 -14.87
CA SER A 10 8.83 -56.55 -15.68
C SER A 10 7.42 -56.03 -15.46
N ASP A 11 6.44 -56.92 -15.27
CA ASP A 11 5.06 -56.55 -14.91
C ASP A 11 4.98 -55.95 -13.50
N ASP A 12 5.76 -56.46 -12.55
CA ASP A 12 5.80 -55.94 -11.17
C ASP A 12 6.47 -54.55 -11.11
N LYS A 13 7.55 -54.33 -11.88
CA LYS A 13 8.14 -52.99 -12.06
C LYS A 13 7.15 -52.01 -12.71
N ARG A 14 6.34 -52.46 -13.67
CA ARG A 14 5.35 -51.62 -14.35
C ARG A 14 4.20 -51.23 -13.43
N LYS A 15 3.70 -52.17 -12.60
CA LYS A 15 2.71 -51.90 -11.55
C LYS A 15 3.21 -50.90 -10.51
N LYS A 16 4.44 -51.07 -10.01
CA LYS A 16 5.06 -50.14 -9.05
C LYS A 16 5.26 -48.73 -9.60
N ARG A 17 5.53 -48.61 -10.90
CA ARG A 17 5.66 -47.31 -11.58
C ARG A 17 4.29 -46.64 -11.77
N SER A 18 3.27 -47.41 -12.12
CA SER A 18 1.90 -46.94 -12.28
C SER A 18 1.28 -46.48 -10.95
N SER A 19 1.52 -47.21 -9.86
CA SER A 19 1.02 -46.83 -8.52
C SER A 19 1.68 -45.56 -8.00
N LYS A 20 2.98 -45.38 -8.28
CA LYS A 20 3.71 -44.17 -7.90
C LYS A 20 3.23 -42.93 -8.68
N THR A 21 2.87 -43.10 -9.95
CA THR A 21 2.33 -42.03 -10.79
C THR A 21 0.89 -41.67 -10.40
N SER A 22 0.06 -42.62 -9.97
CA SER A 22 -1.30 -42.33 -9.47
C SER A 22 -1.25 -41.61 -8.13
N GLU A 23 -0.45 -42.09 -7.17
CA GLU A 23 -0.28 -41.49 -5.85
C GLU A 23 0.27 -40.05 -5.93
N GLN A 24 1.23 -39.82 -6.84
CA GLN A 24 1.75 -38.47 -7.12
C GLN A 24 0.71 -37.56 -7.80
N SER A 25 -0.16 -38.10 -8.65
CA SER A 25 -1.24 -37.31 -9.29
C SER A 25 -2.33 -36.94 -8.29
N ASP A 26 -2.64 -37.83 -7.36
CA ASP A 26 -3.60 -37.61 -6.28
C ASP A 26 -3.06 -36.61 -5.23
N GLU A 27 -1.76 -36.67 -4.90
CA GLU A 27 -1.09 -35.66 -4.07
C GLU A 27 -1.09 -34.27 -4.72
N ILE A 28 -0.82 -34.19 -6.03
CA ILE A 28 -0.88 -32.93 -6.78
C ILE A 28 -2.33 -32.40 -6.77
N GLY A 29 -3.32 -33.24 -7.07
CA GLY A 29 -4.74 -32.85 -7.03
C GLY A 29 -5.18 -32.30 -5.67
N ASN A 30 -4.75 -32.95 -4.59
CA ASN A 30 -5.02 -32.51 -3.22
C ASN A 30 -4.32 -31.17 -2.89
N CYS A 31 -3.11 -30.95 -3.43
CA CYS A 31 -2.39 -29.68 -3.30
C CYS A 31 -3.11 -28.53 -4.01
N TRP A 32 -3.57 -28.73 -5.25
CA TRP A 32 -4.35 -27.72 -5.98
C TRP A 32 -5.67 -27.40 -5.27
N SER A 33 -6.38 -28.41 -4.79
CA SER A 33 -7.61 -28.22 -4.00
C SER A 33 -7.37 -27.40 -2.73
N SER A 34 -6.28 -27.69 -2.01
CA SER A 34 -5.85 -26.93 -0.83
C SER A 34 -5.52 -25.48 -1.18
N LEU A 35 -4.79 -25.23 -2.28
CA LEU A 35 -4.51 -23.87 -2.76
C LEU A 35 -5.79 -23.11 -3.10
N PHE A 36 -6.71 -23.72 -3.86
CA PHE A 36 -7.99 -23.10 -4.18
C PHE A 36 -8.81 -22.76 -2.93
N TYR A 37 -8.81 -23.64 -1.92
CA TYR A 37 -9.44 -23.37 -0.64
C TYR A 37 -8.83 -22.15 0.06
N VAL A 38 -7.50 -22.08 0.15
CA VAL A 38 -6.78 -20.97 0.78
C VAL A 38 -7.03 -19.64 0.06
N PHE A 39 -7.02 -19.65 -1.28
CA PHE A 39 -7.38 -18.47 -2.08
C PHE A 39 -8.84 -18.07 -1.92
N HIS A 40 -9.75 -19.03 -1.86
CA HIS A 40 -11.17 -18.77 -1.63
C HIS A 40 -11.42 -18.14 -0.25
N VAL A 41 -10.76 -18.64 0.80
CA VAL A 41 -10.81 -18.05 2.15
C VAL A 41 -10.30 -16.61 2.16
N TYR A 42 -9.20 -16.33 1.46
CA TYR A 42 -8.65 -14.99 1.31
C TYR A 42 -9.61 -14.03 0.58
N TRP A 43 -10.18 -14.46 -0.56
CA TRP A 43 -11.12 -13.65 -1.35
C TRP A 43 -12.43 -13.36 -0.62
N SER A 44 -12.84 -14.27 0.26
CA SER A 44 -14.07 -14.13 1.06
C SER A 44 -13.96 -13.11 2.18
N GLN A 45 -12.74 -12.64 2.52
CA GLN A 45 -12.55 -11.67 3.60
C GLN A 45 -13.10 -10.29 3.22
N THR A 46 -13.74 -9.62 4.17
CA THR A 46 -14.24 -8.25 3.99
C THR A 46 -13.13 -7.24 3.73
N ILE A 47 -11.92 -7.51 4.26
CA ILE A 47 -10.73 -6.67 4.11
C ILE A 47 -9.98 -6.87 2.78
N PHE A 48 -10.37 -7.85 1.96
CA PHE A 48 -9.70 -8.21 0.71
C PHE A 48 -9.35 -7.00 -0.16
N THR A 49 -10.30 -6.06 -0.34
CA THR A 49 -10.09 -4.89 -1.18
C THR A 49 -8.92 -4.00 -0.69
N ALA A 50 -8.81 -3.75 0.61
CA ALA A 50 -7.71 -2.96 1.14
C ALA A 50 -6.38 -3.72 1.08
N ALA A 51 -6.41 -5.02 1.39
CA ALA A 51 -5.24 -5.90 1.35
C ALA A 51 -4.68 -6.03 -0.09
N PHE A 52 -5.56 -6.15 -1.08
CA PHE A 52 -5.18 -6.10 -2.49
C PHE A 52 -4.62 -4.74 -2.89
N GLY A 53 -5.19 -3.64 -2.38
CA GLY A 53 -4.65 -2.30 -2.55
C GLY A 53 -3.21 -2.18 -2.03
N LEU A 54 -2.91 -2.76 -0.86
CA LEU A 54 -1.55 -2.86 -0.32
C LEU A 54 -0.63 -3.68 -1.22
N ALA A 55 -1.11 -4.79 -1.79
CA ALA A 55 -0.31 -5.60 -2.70
C ALA A 55 0.09 -4.81 -3.97
N LEU A 56 -0.79 -3.94 -4.49
CA LEU A 56 -0.46 -3.05 -5.61
C LEU A 56 0.65 -2.05 -5.29
N LEU A 57 0.79 -1.63 -4.02
CA LEU A 57 1.89 -0.74 -3.60
C LEU A 57 3.26 -1.38 -3.75
N TYR A 58 3.36 -2.72 -3.75
CA TYR A 58 4.63 -3.44 -3.98
C TYR A 58 5.07 -3.37 -5.46
N MET A 59 4.17 -3.03 -6.38
CA MET A 59 4.46 -2.78 -7.80
C MET A 59 5.02 -1.36 -8.02
N THR A 60 6.07 -0.99 -7.28
CA THR A 60 6.66 0.36 -7.36
C THR A 60 8.18 0.34 -7.42
N VAL A 61 8.76 0.95 -8.46
CA VAL A 61 10.23 1.16 -8.54
C VAL A 61 10.70 2.28 -7.61
N LEU A 62 9.77 2.96 -6.94
CA LEU A 62 10.00 4.08 -6.04
C LEU A 62 10.27 3.63 -4.60
N GLY A 63 10.56 2.35 -4.36
CA GLY A 63 11.25 1.92 -3.15
C GLY A 63 12.66 2.50 -3.16
N PHE A 64 13.13 3.06 -2.05
CA PHE A 64 14.51 3.58 -1.92
C PHE A 64 15.50 2.39 -1.93
N ASP A 65 15.55 1.65 -3.05
CA ASP A 65 16.20 0.36 -3.21
C ASP A 65 17.31 0.46 -4.26
N GLY A 66 17.93 -0.68 -4.62
CA GLY A 66 19.03 -0.75 -5.58
C GLY A 66 18.69 -0.11 -6.93
N ILE A 67 17.42 -0.17 -7.35
CA ILE A 67 16.93 0.41 -8.61
C ILE A 67 17.01 1.95 -8.57
N ALA A 68 16.41 2.59 -7.56
CA ALA A 68 16.42 4.05 -7.40
C ALA A 68 17.84 4.59 -7.16
N ILE A 69 18.67 3.86 -6.40
CA ILE A 69 20.08 4.20 -6.16
C ILE A 69 20.90 4.06 -7.46
N GLY A 70 20.66 3.01 -8.24
CA GLY A 70 21.28 2.77 -9.54
C GLY A 70 20.95 3.89 -10.53
N TYR A 71 19.68 4.29 -10.61
CA TYR A 71 19.24 5.44 -11.38
C TYR A 71 19.94 6.72 -10.91
N GLY A 72 19.95 6.98 -9.59
CA GLY A 72 20.68 8.09 -8.98
C GLY A 72 22.14 8.16 -9.40
N ARG A 73 22.81 7.02 -9.38
CA ARG A 73 24.21 6.89 -9.80
C ARG A 73 24.41 7.11 -11.30
N SER A 74 23.49 6.64 -12.14
CA SER A 74 23.53 6.87 -13.59
C SER A 74 23.42 8.35 -13.96
N GLN A 75 22.72 9.14 -13.14
CA GLN A 75 22.55 10.59 -13.29
C GLN A 75 23.68 11.42 -12.65
N GLY A 76 24.75 10.76 -12.19
CA GLY A 76 25.94 11.45 -11.67
C GLY A 76 25.85 11.88 -10.21
N LEU A 77 24.98 11.27 -9.38
CA LEU A 77 25.04 11.45 -7.93
C LEU A 77 26.18 10.62 -7.32
N SER A 78 26.93 11.24 -6.40
CA SER A 78 27.97 10.54 -5.65
C SER A 78 27.37 9.53 -4.66
N ALA A 79 28.14 8.48 -4.33
CA ALA A 79 27.69 7.44 -3.39
C ALA A 79 27.35 8.00 -2.00
N THR A 80 28.07 9.03 -1.57
CA THR A 80 27.84 9.72 -0.28
C THR A 80 26.44 10.32 -0.22
N TRP A 81 26.02 11.04 -1.26
CA TRP A 81 24.70 11.67 -1.28
C TRP A 81 23.56 10.66 -1.40
N LEU A 82 23.75 9.61 -2.17
CA LEU A 82 22.81 8.49 -2.24
C LEU A 82 22.63 7.84 -0.85
N GLY A 83 23.72 7.70 -0.10
CA GLY A 83 23.69 7.21 1.28
C GLY A 83 22.95 8.16 2.24
N ILE A 84 23.20 9.47 2.14
CA ILE A 84 22.53 10.49 2.96
C ILE A 84 21.02 10.49 2.70
N LEU A 85 20.60 10.53 1.43
CA LEU A 85 19.18 10.53 1.05
C LEU A 85 18.49 9.22 1.50
N ARG A 86 19.20 8.07 1.42
CA ARG A 86 18.70 6.80 1.95
C ARG A 86 18.46 6.86 3.46
N SER A 87 19.40 7.47 4.20
CA SER A 87 19.28 7.66 5.64
C SER A 87 18.08 8.54 5.99
N ILE A 88 17.87 9.65 5.26
CA ILE A 88 16.68 10.51 5.41
C ILE A 88 15.41 9.69 5.17
N GLY A 89 15.35 8.88 4.12
CA GLY A 89 14.20 8.01 3.86
C GLY A 89 13.94 7.01 5.00
N SER A 90 15.00 6.44 5.59
CA SER A 90 14.86 5.57 6.76
C SER A 90 14.31 6.32 7.98
N ALA A 91 14.78 7.55 8.23
CA ALA A 91 14.28 8.39 9.31
C ALA A 91 12.80 8.76 9.10
N CYS A 92 12.40 9.10 7.87
CA CYS A 92 11.00 9.32 7.51
C CYS A 92 10.13 8.08 7.72
N GLY A 93 10.63 6.88 7.40
CA GLY A 93 9.94 5.61 7.68
C GLY A 93 9.68 5.41 9.18
N ILE A 94 10.71 5.57 10.02
CA ILE A 94 10.58 5.48 11.49
C ILE A 94 9.60 6.53 12.02
N ALA A 95 9.70 7.77 11.54
CA ALA A 95 8.76 8.83 11.90
C ALA A 95 7.31 8.48 11.51
N GLY A 96 7.11 7.79 10.39
CA GLY A 96 5.80 7.27 9.97
C GLY A 96 5.23 6.25 10.96
N VAL A 97 6.07 5.33 11.47
CA VAL A 97 5.67 4.36 12.51
C VAL A 97 5.29 5.04 13.83
N LEU A 98 6.09 6.00 14.28
CA LEU A 98 5.78 6.77 15.50
C LEU A 98 4.52 7.62 15.35
N SER A 99 4.29 8.17 14.15
CA SER A 99 3.08 8.94 13.86
C SER A 99 1.85 8.04 13.79
N TYR A 100 2.00 6.80 13.32
CA TYR A 100 0.94 5.79 13.33
C TYR A 100 0.43 5.52 14.75
N THR A 101 1.32 5.25 15.71
CA THR A 101 0.92 4.98 17.10
C THR A 101 0.23 6.17 17.75
N ALA A 102 0.66 7.40 17.43
CA ALA A 102 0.03 8.62 17.91
C ALA A 102 -1.35 8.88 17.28
N PHE A 103 -1.55 8.56 16.01
CA PHE A 103 -2.83 8.79 15.33
C PHE A 103 -3.84 7.67 15.54
N GLU A 104 -3.39 6.43 15.71
CA GLU A 104 -4.26 5.30 16.04
C GLU A 104 -5.06 5.55 17.31
N THR A 105 -4.43 6.04 18.38
CA THR A 105 -5.08 6.28 19.67
C THR A 105 -6.11 7.41 19.62
N ASN A 106 -5.93 8.40 18.74
CA ASN A 106 -6.75 9.59 18.70
C ASN A 106 -7.86 9.53 17.63
N ILE A 107 -7.57 8.96 16.47
CA ILE A 107 -8.39 9.10 15.25
C ILE A 107 -8.89 7.72 14.77
N GLY A 108 -8.28 6.64 15.26
CA GLY A 108 -8.59 5.27 14.90
C GLY A 108 -7.91 4.80 13.61
N VAL A 109 -7.66 3.49 13.54
CA VAL A 109 -6.84 2.82 12.51
C VAL A 109 -7.26 3.16 11.07
N ARG A 110 -8.57 3.16 10.79
CA ARG A 110 -9.12 3.42 9.44
C ARG A 110 -8.83 4.84 8.93
N ARG A 111 -8.84 5.84 9.81
CA ARG A 111 -8.56 7.23 9.44
C ARG A 111 -7.05 7.48 9.35
N THR A 112 -6.27 6.87 10.24
CA THR A 112 -4.80 6.89 10.18
C THR A 112 -4.30 6.33 8.86
N GLY A 113 -4.84 5.20 8.39
CA GLY A 113 -4.48 4.65 7.09
C GLY A 113 -4.79 5.59 5.92
N LEU A 114 -5.93 6.30 5.97
CA LEU A 114 -6.28 7.30 4.95
C LEU A 114 -5.28 8.46 4.92
N ILE A 115 -4.84 8.94 6.09
CA ILE A 115 -3.81 9.98 6.22
C ILE A 115 -2.48 9.46 5.66
N GLY A 116 -2.08 8.23 5.99
CA GLY A 116 -0.89 7.58 5.48
C GLY A 116 -0.87 7.52 3.94
N PHE A 117 -1.93 6.99 3.32
CA PHE A 117 -2.01 6.96 1.86
C PHE A 117 -2.06 8.35 1.22
N THR A 118 -2.78 9.30 1.83
CA THR A 118 -2.87 10.67 1.29
C THR A 118 -1.50 11.35 1.31
N THR A 119 -0.77 11.24 2.42
CA THR A 119 0.57 11.81 2.55
C THR A 119 1.57 11.14 1.59
N GLN A 120 1.47 9.81 1.41
CA GLN A 120 2.25 9.09 0.40
C GLN A 120 1.93 9.60 -1.01
N GLN A 121 0.66 9.76 -1.37
CA GLN A 121 0.23 10.21 -2.70
C GLN A 121 0.72 11.62 -3.03
N LEU A 122 0.68 12.53 -2.05
CA LEU A 122 1.21 13.89 -2.20
C LEU A 122 2.72 13.87 -2.48
N ALA A 123 3.48 13.04 -1.78
CA ALA A 123 4.91 12.87 -2.03
C ALA A 123 5.18 12.27 -3.42
N LEU A 124 4.35 11.33 -3.88
CA LEU A 124 4.49 10.74 -5.21
C LEU A 124 4.18 11.70 -6.36
N TYR A 125 3.34 12.73 -6.15
CA TYR A 125 3.17 13.80 -7.13
C TYR A 125 4.45 14.61 -7.33
N VAL A 126 5.26 14.79 -6.27
CA VAL A 126 6.59 15.39 -6.40
C VAL A 126 7.52 14.50 -7.24
N CYS A 127 7.46 13.17 -7.05
CA CYS A 127 8.21 12.22 -7.87
C CYS A 127 7.82 12.30 -9.36
N ILE A 128 6.52 12.37 -9.66
CA ILE A 128 6.03 12.57 -11.03
C ILE A 128 6.55 13.90 -11.60
N ALA A 129 6.40 15.00 -10.85
CA ALA A 129 6.87 16.32 -11.30
C ALA A 129 8.38 16.34 -11.62
N SER A 130 9.18 15.52 -10.92
CA SER A 130 10.62 15.46 -11.14
C SER A 130 11.04 14.98 -12.54
N ILE A 131 10.16 14.27 -13.25
CA ILE A 131 10.42 13.77 -14.61
C ILE A 131 10.60 14.91 -15.61
N TRP A 132 9.91 16.04 -15.41
CA TRP A 132 9.98 17.21 -16.30
C TRP A 132 10.99 18.28 -15.83
N LEU A 133 11.71 18.03 -14.74
CA LEU A 133 12.75 18.94 -14.27
C LEU A 133 14.02 18.83 -15.13
N PRO A 134 14.80 19.92 -15.24
CA PRO A 134 15.99 19.92 -16.08
C PRO A 134 17.00 18.88 -15.58
N GLY A 135 17.58 18.12 -16.51
CA GLY A 135 18.49 17.01 -16.20
C GLY A 135 17.81 15.65 -16.07
N SER A 136 16.51 15.56 -16.34
CA SER A 136 15.86 14.27 -16.57
C SER A 136 16.30 13.68 -17.92
N PRO A 137 16.71 12.40 -17.99
CA PRO A 137 17.08 11.71 -19.23
C PRO A 137 15.86 11.18 -19.99
N PHE A 138 14.65 11.64 -19.64
CA PHE A 138 13.39 11.02 -20.05
C PHE A 138 13.07 11.27 -21.53
N ASP A 139 13.37 10.29 -22.36
CA ASP A 139 13.07 10.28 -23.80
C ASP A 139 12.48 8.92 -24.23
N PRO A 140 11.23 8.60 -23.83
CA PRO A 140 10.65 7.28 -24.10
C PRO A 140 10.39 7.04 -25.59
N TYR A 141 9.98 8.09 -26.33
CA TYR A 141 9.61 7.96 -27.74
C TYR A 141 10.79 7.53 -28.61
N ASN A 142 11.96 8.16 -28.42
CA ASN A 142 13.16 7.82 -29.16
C ASN A 142 13.61 6.39 -28.84
N TYR A 143 13.59 5.99 -27.55
CA TYR A 143 13.92 4.64 -27.15
C TYR A 143 13.04 3.58 -27.81
N PHE A 144 11.72 3.72 -27.74
CA PHE A 144 10.81 2.73 -28.34
C PHE A 144 10.85 2.72 -29.87
N SER A 145 11.24 3.83 -30.51
CA SER A 145 11.46 3.85 -31.96
C SER A 145 12.74 3.14 -32.40
N GLU A 146 13.77 3.12 -31.54
CA GLU A 146 15.05 2.46 -31.78
C GLU A 146 15.06 1.01 -31.27
N LEU A 147 14.04 0.60 -30.50
CA LEU A 147 13.98 -0.68 -29.83
C LEU A 147 13.85 -1.83 -30.84
N THR A 148 14.90 -2.63 -30.94
CA THR A 148 14.87 -3.94 -31.62
C THR A 148 15.40 -5.02 -30.69
N LEU A 149 14.93 -6.27 -30.84
CA LEU A 149 15.37 -7.39 -30.00
C LEU A 149 16.91 -7.58 -29.95
N PRO A 150 17.67 -7.42 -31.06
CA PRO A 150 19.13 -7.53 -31.01
C PRO A 150 19.79 -6.44 -30.16
N ILE A 151 19.34 -5.18 -30.30
CA ILE A 151 19.85 -4.04 -29.53
C ILE A 151 19.53 -4.24 -28.05
N TRP A 152 18.29 -4.64 -27.74
CA TRP A 152 17.88 -4.93 -26.37
C TRP A 152 18.71 -6.05 -25.75
N LEU A 153 18.96 -7.14 -26.48
CA LEU A 153 19.80 -8.26 -26.00
C LEU A 153 21.25 -7.82 -25.75
N ASP A 154 21.79 -6.90 -26.53
CA ASP A 154 23.14 -6.36 -26.34
C ASP A 154 23.21 -5.48 -25.08
N GLN A 155 22.26 -4.55 -24.92
CA GLN A 155 22.12 -3.73 -23.72
C GLN A 155 21.95 -4.58 -22.45
N PHE A 156 21.13 -5.62 -22.53
CA PHE A 156 20.94 -6.56 -21.43
C PHE A 156 22.26 -7.27 -21.09
N LYS A 157 22.98 -7.81 -22.08
CA LYS A 157 24.29 -8.47 -21.86
C LYS A 157 25.32 -7.52 -21.27
N ASP A 158 25.37 -6.28 -21.74
CA ASP A 158 26.28 -5.25 -21.23
C ASP A 158 26.00 -4.91 -19.77
N ALA A 159 24.74 -4.94 -19.32
CA ALA A 159 24.39 -4.74 -17.91
C ALA A 159 25.00 -5.83 -16.99
N PHE A 160 25.29 -7.04 -17.50
CA PHE A 160 25.95 -8.12 -16.74
C PHE A 160 27.47 -8.14 -16.91
N ARG A 161 28.06 -7.27 -17.73
CA ARG A 161 29.52 -7.20 -17.87
C ARG A 161 30.14 -6.52 -16.65
N PHE A 162 30.80 -7.30 -15.80
CA PHE A 162 31.58 -6.78 -14.69
C PHE A 162 32.91 -6.20 -15.19
N ALA A 163 32.95 -4.88 -15.42
CA ALA A 163 34.20 -4.19 -15.70
C ALA A 163 34.95 -3.86 -14.38
N PRO A 164 36.24 -4.18 -14.25
CA PRO A 164 37.04 -3.76 -13.10
C PRO A 164 37.08 -2.23 -13.06
N MET A 165 36.50 -1.68 -12.01
CA MET A 165 36.24 -0.25 -11.89
C MET A 165 37.45 0.47 -11.30
N ASN A 166 38.30 1.03 -12.15
CA ASN A 166 39.43 1.86 -11.73
C ASN A 166 38.93 3.29 -11.42
N ARG A 167 38.36 3.53 -10.22
CA ARG A 167 37.65 4.78 -9.92
C ARG A 167 38.40 5.65 -8.91
N THR A 168 39.12 6.64 -9.43
CA THR A 168 39.49 7.89 -8.72
C THR A 168 38.67 9.09 -9.20
N GLU A 169 37.58 8.88 -9.96
CA GLU A 169 36.67 9.97 -10.32
C GLU A 169 35.90 10.46 -9.08
N VAL A 170 36.45 11.49 -8.46
CA VAL A 170 35.76 12.28 -7.45
C VAL A 170 34.65 13.04 -8.17
N VAL A 171 33.42 12.53 -8.07
CA VAL A 171 32.23 13.25 -8.54
C VAL A 171 32.08 14.52 -7.69
N THR A 172 32.41 15.68 -8.27
CA THR A 172 32.30 16.98 -7.60
C THR A 172 30.96 17.61 -7.94
N ILE A 173 30.13 17.80 -6.92
CA ILE A 173 28.79 18.39 -7.07
C ILE A 173 28.88 19.88 -6.78
N ASN A 174 28.47 20.71 -7.72
CA ASN A 174 28.37 22.15 -7.51
C ASN A 174 26.94 22.51 -7.04
N TRP A 175 26.79 22.68 -5.71
CA TRP A 175 25.51 22.96 -5.05
C TRP A 175 24.89 24.31 -5.44
N SER A 176 25.69 25.29 -5.84
CA SER A 176 25.17 26.60 -6.27
C SER A 176 24.37 26.48 -7.58
N ARG A 177 24.77 25.58 -8.48
CA ARG A 177 24.16 25.42 -9.80
C ARG A 177 23.33 24.15 -9.95
N TRP A 178 23.30 23.30 -8.92
CA TRP A 178 22.67 21.98 -8.99
C TRP A 178 23.19 21.15 -10.17
N THR A 179 24.51 21.18 -10.41
CA THR A 179 25.14 20.45 -11.52
C THR A 179 26.22 19.49 -11.03
N SER A 180 26.26 18.30 -11.62
CA SER A 180 27.33 17.31 -11.50
C SER A 180 27.96 17.12 -12.88
N ASN A 181 29.27 17.36 -13.01
CA ASN A 181 30.02 17.20 -14.27
C ASN A 181 29.36 17.90 -15.49
N GLY A 182 28.72 19.05 -15.28
CA GLY A 182 28.04 19.83 -16.33
C GLY A 182 26.58 19.46 -16.61
N HIS A 183 26.06 18.36 -16.03
CA HIS A 183 24.65 17.96 -16.12
C HIS A 183 23.88 18.39 -14.87
N SER A 184 22.64 18.85 -15.02
CA SER A 184 21.79 19.23 -13.88
C SER A 184 21.28 17.99 -13.14
N ILE A 185 21.38 18.00 -11.81
CA ILE A 185 20.98 16.89 -10.93
C ILE A 185 19.67 17.15 -10.17
N ILE A 186 18.98 18.25 -10.49
CA ILE A 186 17.80 18.68 -9.76
C ILE A 186 16.65 17.66 -9.89
N SER A 187 16.43 17.09 -11.09
CA SER A 187 15.42 16.06 -11.33
C SER A 187 15.61 14.86 -10.39
N VAL A 188 16.81 14.29 -10.40
CA VAL A 188 17.13 13.09 -9.64
C VAL A 188 17.18 13.34 -8.13
N PHE A 189 17.64 14.51 -7.69
CA PHE A 189 17.63 14.86 -6.28
C PHE A 189 16.20 15.04 -5.76
N THR A 190 15.35 15.75 -6.50
CA THR A 190 13.93 15.92 -6.17
C THR A 190 13.19 14.59 -6.16
N LEU A 191 13.48 13.69 -7.12
CA LEU A 191 12.92 12.34 -7.15
C LEU A 191 13.27 11.56 -5.88
N LEU A 192 14.56 11.49 -5.52
CA LEU A 192 15.00 10.73 -4.35
C LEU A 192 14.49 11.34 -3.03
N MET A 193 14.37 12.66 -2.95
CA MET A 193 13.75 13.32 -1.80
C MET A 193 12.25 13.00 -1.71
N GLY A 194 11.53 13.01 -2.84
CA GLY A 194 10.13 12.60 -2.91
C GLY A 194 9.93 11.16 -2.45
N ILE A 195 10.82 10.24 -2.87
CA ILE A 195 10.84 8.85 -2.40
C ILE A 195 11.07 8.78 -0.89
N ALA A 196 12.04 9.53 -0.37
CA ALA A 196 12.34 9.55 1.07
C ALA A 196 11.11 10.00 1.88
N VAL A 197 10.46 11.09 1.48
CA VAL A 197 9.25 11.61 2.13
C VAL A 197 8.08 10.64 2.00
N ALA A 198 7.90 9.99 0.84
CA ALA A 198 6.83 9.02 0.62
C ALA A 198 6.88 7.83 1.60
N ARG A 199 8.07 7.47 2.13
CA ARG A 199 8.21 6.40 3.14
C ARG A 199 7.46 6.71 4.43
N PHE A 200 7.30 7.98 4.79
CA PHE A 200 6.53 8.37 5.95
C PHE A 200 5.07 7.90 5.84
N GLY A 201 4.42 8.25 4.73
CA GLY A 201 3.02 7.86 4.47
C GLY A 201 2.86 6.35 4.23
N LEU A 202 3.83 5.74 3.53
CA LEU A 202 3.85 4.32 3.24
C LEU A 202 3.87 3.47 4.52
N TYR A 203 4.78 3.73 5.45
CA TYR A 203 4.89 2.95 6.69
C TYR A 203 3.66 3.12 7.58
N MET A 204 3.07 4.32 7.60
CA MET A 204 1.82 4.57 8.32
C MET A 204 0.63 3.82 7.71
N ALA A 205 0.52 3.81 6.38
CA ALA A 205 -0.54 3.10 5.65
C ALA A 205 -0.41 1.57 5.80
N ASP A 206 0.81 1.05 5.70
CA ASP A 206 1.13 -0.37 5.85
C ASP A 206 0.76 -0.91 7.24
N LEU A 207 1.17 -0.21 8.31
CA LEU A 207 0.79 -0.54 9.67
C LEU A 207 -0.73 -0.49 9.86
N SER A 208 -1.40 0.51 9.29
CA SER A 208 -2.85 0.64 9.39
C SER A 208 -3.57 -0.53 8.72
N ILE A 209 -3.16 -0.96 7.51
CA ILE A 209 -3.80 -2.10 6.84
C ILE A 209 -3.50 -3.40 7.59
N THR A 210 -2.26 -3.58 8.04
CA THR A 210 -1.86 -4.75 8.82
C THR A 210 -2.70 -4.86 10.09
N GLN A 211 -2.86 -3.77 10.83
CA GLN A 211 -3.71 -3.73 12.03
C GLN A 211 -5.17 -4.05 11.71
N ILE A 212 -5.75 -3.44 10.66
CA ILE A 212 -7.13 -3.74 10.25
C ILE A 212 -7.27 -5.23 9.90
N MET A 213 -6.29 -5.82 9.23
CA MET A 213 -6.29 -7.24 8.89
C MET A 213 -6.18 -8.13 10.15
N GLN A 214 -5.39 -7.73 11.14
CA GLN A 214 -5.31 -8.45 12.42
C GLN A 214 -6.63 -8.41 13.20
N GLU A 215 -7.31 -7.26 13.21
CA GLU A 215 -8.59 -7.05 13.92
C GLU A 215 -9.78 -7.71 13.21
N THR A 216 -9.75 -7.79 11.88
CA THR A 216 -10.90 -8.27 11.07
C THR A 216 -10.85 -9.78 10.85
N VAL A 217 -9.66 -10.37 10.74
CA VAL A 217 -9.51 -11.79 10.36
C VAL A 217 -9.53 -12.67 11.61
N PRO A 218 -10.38 -13.72 11.64
CA PRO A 218 -10.47 -14.62 12.79
C PRO A 218 -9.17 -15.41 12.99
N GLU A 219 -8.84 -15.70 14.25
CA GLU A 219 -7.55 -16.28 14.65
C GLU A 219 -7.25 -17.62 13.98
N ASN A 220 -8.27 -18.43 13.73
CA ASN A 220 -8.15 -19.74 13.08
C ASN A 220 -7.72 -19.66 11.60
N GLN A 221 -7.96 -18.53 10.92
CA GLN A 221 -7.66 -18.33 9.50
C GLN A 221 -6.57 -17.28 9.26
N ARG A 222 -6.12 -16.59 10.32
CA ARG A 222 -5.16 -15.48 10.21
C ARG A 222 -3.87 -15.90 9.51
N GLY A 223 -3.27 -17.03 9.91
CA GLY A 223 -2.05 -17.53 9.26
C GLY A 223 -2.22 -17.77 7.76
N THR A 224 -3.37 -18.31 7.34
CA THR A 224 -3.70 -18.55 5.93
C THR A 224 -3.87 -17.25 5.15
N VAL A 225 -4.64 -16.30 5.70
CA VAL A 225 -4.90 -15.01 5.05
C VAL A 225 -3.62 -14.18 4.90
N PHE A 226 -2.81 -14.10 5.97
CA PHE A 226 -1.52 -13.42 5.92
C PHE A 226 -0.55 -14.09 4.94
N GLY A 227 -0.52 -15.43 4.88
CA GLY A 227 0.30 -16.16 3.92
C GLY A 227 -0.06 -15.84 2.46
N VAL A 228 -1.36 -15.78 2.13
CA VAL A 228 -1.81 -15.39 0.78
C VAL A 228 -1.50 -13.92 0.50
N GLN A 229 -1.73 -13.03 1.47
CA GLN A 229 -1.41 -11.61 1.34
C GLN A 229 0.07 -11.39 1.03
N ASP A 230 0.97 -12.01 1.79
CA ASP A 230 2.41 -11.91 1.58
C ASP A 230 2.80 -12.45 0.21
N SER A 231 2.20 -13.58 -0.21
CA SER A 231 2.44 -14.13 -1.56
C SER A 231 1.99 -13.17 -2.68
N ALA A 232 0.89 -12.45 -2.49
CA ALA A 232 0.39 -11.46 -3.44
C ALA A 232 1.30 -10.22 -3.49
N CYS A 233 1.76 -9.73 -2.34
CA CYS A 233 2.76 -8.65 -2.27
C CYS A 233 4.06 -9.04 -3.00
N GLN A 234 4.55 -10.26 -2.77
CA GLN A 234 5.76 -10.76 -3.45
C GLN A 234 5.55 -10.95 -4.95
N PHE A 235 4.37 -11.38 -5.39
CA PHE A 235 4.04 -11.45 -6.81
C PHE A 235 4.20 -10.09 -7.50
N PHE A 236 3.66 -9.02 -6.92
CA PHE A 236 3.82 -7.67 -7.46
C PHE A 236 5.26 -7.14 -7.34
N SER A 237 5.97 -7.50 -6.28
CA SER A 237 7.39 -7.16 -6.13
C SER A 237 8.25 -7.79 -7.24
N VAL A 238 8.02 -9.07 -7.56
CA VAL A 238 8.69 -9.77 -8.66
C VAL A 238 8.27 -9.19 -10.01
N LEU A 239 6.98 -8.87 -10.19
CA LEU A 239 6.50 -8.24 -11.43
C LEU A 239 7.19 -6.90 -11.70
N LYS A 240 7.42 -6.10 -10.65
CA LYS A 240 8.23 -4.88 -10.71
C LYS A 240 9.66 -5.18 -11.16
N ASP A 241 10.30 -6.20 -10.60
CA ASP A 241 11.68 -6.56 -10.99
C ASP A 241 11.75 -7.03 -12.44
N VAL A 242 10.76 -7.81 -12.91
CA VAL A 242 10.61 -8.19 -14.32
C VAL A 242 10.45 -6.97 -15.22
N MET A 243 9.63 -5.99 -14.81
CA MET A 243 9.43 -4.74 -15.55
C MET A 243 10.75 -3.96 -15.71
N VAL A 244 11.59 -3.92 -14.68
CA VAL A 244 12.91 -3.27 -14.71
C VAL A 244 13.89 -4.04 -15.59
N ILE A 245 13.81 -5.38 -15.63
CA ILE A 245 14.63 -6.21 -16.53
C ILE A 245 14.27 -5.94 -18.00
N ILE A 246 12.99 -5.75 -18.30
CA ILE A 246 12.52 -5.43 -19.66
C ILE A 246 13.03 -4.04 -20.10
N LEU A 247 13.11 -3.08 -19.17
CA LEU A 247 13.50 -1.69 -19.42
C LEU A 247 14.78 -1.29 -18.64
N PRO A 248 15.97 -1.75 -19.06
CA PRO A 248 17.21 -1.53 -18.32
C PRO A 248 17.80 -0.12 -18.44
N ASP A 249 17.38 0.67 -19.43
CA ASP A 249 17.98 1.98 -19.76
C ASP A 249 17.42 3.13 -18.88
N PRO A 250 18.28 3.97 -18.26
CA PRO A 250 17.86 5.18 -17.53
C PRO A 250 16.91 6.12 -18.30
N ARG A 251 16.97 6.16 -19.64
CA ARG A 251 16.07 7.00 -20.46
C ARG A 251 14.60 6.61 -20.33
N THR A 252 14.35 5.32 -20.11
CA THR A 252 13.00 4.75 -19.93
C THR A 252 12.53 4.80 -18.48
N PHE A 253 13.41 5.17 -17.54
CA PHE A 253 13.11 5.14 -16.12
C PHE A 253 11.94 6.05 -15.73
N GLY A 254 11.78 7.19 -16.40
CA GLY A 254 10.60 8.05 -16.20
C GLY A 254 9.27 7.34 -16.48
N ALA A 255 9.22 6.42 -17.46
CA ALA A 255 8.02 5.63 -17.73
C ALA A 255 7.74 4.63 -16.59
N LEU A 256 8.78 4.01 -16.05
CA LEU A 256 8.68 3.13 -14.87
C LEU A 256 8.14 3.88 -13.64
N ILE A 257 8.56 5.14 -13.45
CA ILE A 257 8.03 6.03 -12.40
C ILE A 257 6.53 6.27 -12.60
N ILE A 258 6.11 6.64 -13.81
CA ILE A 258 4.69 6.88 -14.12
C ILE A 258 3.84 5.65 -13.84
N VAL A 259 4.25 4.48 -14.37
CA VAL A 259 3.55 3.21 -14.13
C VAL A 259 3.46 2.91 -12.64
N SER A 260 4.56 3.07 -11.91
CA SER A 260 4.60 2.85 -10.46
C SER A 260 3.60 3.73 -9.71
N VAL A 261 3.51 5.02 -10.04
CA VAL A 261 2.55 5.91 -9.38
C VAL A 261 1.10 5.58 -9.76
N LEU A 262 0.83 5.09 -10.97
CA LEU A 262 -0.50 4.58 -11.32
C LEU A 262 -0.91 3.36 -10.49
N PHE A 263 0.02 2.44 -10.23
CA PHE A 263 -0.22 1.29 -9.35
C PHE A 263 -0.46 1.73 -7.90
N VAL A 264 0.35 2.65 -7.38
CA VAL A 264 0.15 3.18 -6.03
C VAL A 264 -1.16 3.96 -5.91
N LEU A 265 -1.51 4.77 -6.90
CA LEU A 265 -2.79 5.49 -6.95
C LEU A 265 -3.96 4.50 -6.99
N SER A 266 -3.84 3.42 -7.76
CA SER A 266 -4.83 2.34 -7.77
C SER A 266 -4.98 1.72 -6.38
N GLY A 267 -3.86 1.43 -5.69
CA GLY A 267 -3.89 0.96 -4.30
C GLY A 267 -4.62 1.92 -3.35
N PHE A 268 -4.38 3.23 -3.49
CA PHE A 268 -5.10 4.26 -2.74
C PHE A 268 -6.61 4.26 -3.03
N LEU A 269 -7.01 4.17 -4.31
CA LEU A 269 -8.41 4.10 -4.70
C LEU A 269 -9.11 2.85 -4.15
N PHE A 270 -8.43 1.71 -4.16
CA PHE A 270 -8.93 0.47 -3.54
C PHE A 270 -9.13 0.63 -2.04
N TYR A 271 -8.22 1.32 -1.36
CA TYR A 271 -8.37 1.65 0.05
C TYR A 271 -9.55 2.60 0.31
N CYS A 272 -9.70 3.66 -0.49
CA CYS A 272 -10.85 4.57 -0.40
C CYS A 272 -12.17 3.84 -0.64
N TYR A 273 -12.24 2.97 -1.66
CA TYR A 273 -13.41 2.14 -1.93
C TYR A 273 -13.72 1.20 -0.76
N TYR A 274 -12.71 0.57 -0.16
CA TYR A 274 -12.88 -0.21 1.07
C TYR A 274 -13.50 0.63 2.19
N LEU A 275 -13.00 1.84 2.46
CA LEU A 275 -13.56 2.71 3.50
C LEU A 275 -15.02 3.06 3.22
N ILE A 276 -15.37 3.41 1.98
CA ILE A 276 -16.75 3.74 1.59
C ILE A 276 -17.67 2.52 1.79
N LYS A 277 -17.25 1.35 1.30
CA LYS A 277 -17.99 0.09 1.43
C LYS A 277 -18.24 -0.27 2.90
N THR A 278 -17.20 -0.21 3.74
CA THR A 278 -17.30 -0.52 5.17
C THR A 278 -18.20 0.46 5.90
N ARG A 279 -18.14 1.77 5.57
CA ARG A 279 -19.06 2.77 6.14
C ARG A 279 -20.51 2.51 5.77
N HIS A 280 -20.78 2.16 4.52
CA HIS A 280 -22.15 1.86 4.07
C HIS A 280 -22.73 0.63 4.78
N GLN A 281 -21.92 -0.41 4.97
CA GLN A 281 -22.32 -1.61 5.72
C GLN A 281 -22.66 -1.30 7.18
N SER A 282 -21.86 -0.46 7.85
CA SER A 282 -22.14 -0.04 9.24
C SER A 282 -23.46 0.73 9.37
N VAL A 283 -23.74 1.67 8.45
CA VAL A 283 -25.01 2.44 8.49
C VAL A 283 -26.21 1.53 8.24
N THR A 284 -26.12 0.62 7.26
CA THR A 284 -27.22 -0.30 6.93
C THR A 284 -27.55 -1.24 8.09
N GLN A 285 -26.55 -1.72 8.84
CA GLN A 285 -26.74 -2.53 10.04
C GLN A 285 -27.48 -1.75 11.13
N ILE A 286 -27.05 -0.52 11.43
CA ILE A 286 -27.69 0.35 12.44
C ILE A 286 -29.15 0.62 12.06
N THR A 287 -29.45 0.89 10.78
CA THR A 287 -30.83 1.10 10.32
C THR A 287 -31.69 -0.15 10.53
N LYS A 288 -31.17 -1.35 10.21
CA LYS A 288 -31.91 -2.60 10.41
C LYS A 288 -32.19 -2.90 11.88
N GLU A 289 -31.21 -2.69 12.76
CA GLU A 289 -31.41 -2.86 14.20
C GLU A 289 -32.43 -1.86 14.75
N THR A 290 -32.33 -0.59 14.35
CA THR A 290 -33.28 0.47 14.77
C THR A 290 -34.72 0.16 14.33
N SER A 291 -34.90 -0.36 13.11
CA SER A 291 -36.22 -0.78 12.61
C SER A 291 -36.74 -2.05 13.27
N SER A 292 -35.87 -2.93 13.77
CA SER A 292 -36.28 -4.16 14.49
C SER A 292 -36.67 -3.92 15.95
N VAL A 293 -36.24 -2.80 16.54
CA VAL A 293 -36.50 -2.42 17.94
C VAL A 293 -37.80 -1.60 18.09
N THR A 294 -38.42 -1.15 17.00
CA THR A 294 -39.74 -0.49 17.01
C THR A 294 -40.82 -1.47 16.52
N PRO A 295 -41.44 -2.29 17.40
CA PRO A 295 -42.69 -2.94 17.05
C PRO A 295 -43.79 -1.89 17.04
N GLU A 296 -44.48 -1.81 15.91
CA GLU A 296 -45.81 -1.28 15.69
C GLU A 296 -46.63 -1.02 16.98
N SER A 297 -46.56 0.20 17.52
CA SER A 297 -47.60 0.75 18.38
C SER A 297 -48.51 1.63 17.53
N SER A 298 -49.46 1.00 16.88
CA SER A 298 -50.65 1.66 16.34
C SER A 298 -51.25 2.58 17.41
N PRO A 299 -51.60 3.84 17.10
CA PRO A 299 -52.22 4.71 18.08
C PRO A 299 -53.65 4.21 18.32
N VAL A 300 -53.87 3.63 19.50
CA VAL A 300 -55.20 3.36 20.04
C VAL A 300 -55.90 4.71 20.22
N MET A 301 -57.00 4.91 19.51
CA MET A 301 -58.00 5.92 19.84
C MET A 301 -58.46 5.73 21.29
N LEU A 302 -58.38 6.77 22.10
CA LEU A 302 -59.33 6.98 23.19
C LEU A 302 -59.77 8.45 23.20
N SER A 303 -61.07 8.63 23.03
CA SER A 303 -61.84 9.85 23.01
C SER A 303 -62.08 10.44 24.41
N SER A 304 -62.43 11.73 24.42
CA SER A 304 -63.19 12.51 25.44
C SER A 304 -62.48 12.76 26.79
N ASP A 305 -62.48 13.96 27.39
CA ASP A 305 -63.31 15.15 27.20
C ASP A 305 -62.74 16.38 27.94
N SER A 306 -63.27 17.56 27.59
CA SER A 306 -63.40 18.79 28.39
C SER A 306 -62.17 19.67 28.75
N SER A 307 -62.12 20.87 28.14
CA SER A 307 -62.13 22.16 28.88
C SER A 307 -62.16 23.35 27.90
N ASP A 308 -63.37 23.83 27.61
CA ASP A 308 -63.60 25.23 27.23
C ASP A 308 -63.82 26.03 28.52
N THR A 309 -62.97 27.03 28.78
CA THR A 309 -63.40 28.29 29.40
C THR A 309 -62.32 29.34 29.16
N ALA A 310 -62.72 30.39 28.45
CA ALA A 310 -62.01 31.65 28.36
C ALA A 310 -62.08 32.39 29.70
N ASP A 311 -60.99 33.10 30.07
CA ASP A 311 -61.13 34.42 30.68
C ASP A 311 -59.83 35.25 30.60
N SER A 312 -60.06 36.54 30.43
CA SER A 312 -59.12 37.65 30.21
C SER A 312 -58.42 38.13 31.48
N HIS A 313 -57.18 38.60 31.40
CA HIS A 313 -56.78 39.94 31.87
C HIS A 313 -55.29 40.30 31.62
N THR A 314 -55.12 41.39 30.86
CA THR A 314 -54.15 42.51 30.90
C THR A 314 -52.95 42.56 31.87
N GLY A 315 -51.82 43.06 31.34
CA GLY A 315 -50.78 43.87 32.01
C GLY A 315 -49.54 43.06 32.45
N ASP A 316 -48.29 43.51 32.37
CA ASP A 316 -47.71 44.80 32.02
C ASP A 316 -46.20 44.60 31.76
N MET A 317 -45.57 45.68 31.29
CA MET A 317 -44.21 45.98 30.84
C MET A 317 -42.96 45.52 31.64
N THR A 318 -41.84 45.49 30.88
CA THR A 318 -40.43 45.82 31.24
C THR A 318 -39.65 44.80 32.09
N ASP A 319 -38.35 44.52 31.94
CA ASP A 319 -37.25 45.22 31.29
C ASP A 319 -36.03 44.28 31.09
N THR A 320 -35.34 44.46 29.96
CA THR A 320 -33.88 44.50 29.69
C THR A 320 -32.85 43.49 30.25
N SER A 321 -31.91 43.13 29.34
CA SER A 321 -30.47 42.83 29.51
C SER A 321 -30.07 41.37 29.80
N GLN A 322 -29.47 40.63 28.84
CA GLN A 322 -28.09 40.67 28.32
C GLN A 322 -27.13 39.65 28.99
N SER A 323 -26.33 39.03 28.12
CA SER A 323 -25.00 38.40 28.35
C SER A 323 -24.99 37.01 28.99
N SER A 324 -24.54 35.96 28.28
CA SER A 324 -23.15 35.57 27.95
C SER A 324 -22.54 34.62 28.99
N ILE A 325 -22.25 33.40 28.54
CA ILE A 325 -21.10 32.51 28.85
C ILE A 325 -20.69 32.33 30.34
N PRO A 326 -20.40 31.08 30.73
CA PRO A 326 -19.21 30.86 31.54
C PRO A 326 -18.27 29.80 30.93
N LEU A 327 -17.01 30.23 30.81
CA LEU A 327 -15.81 29.44 30.67
C LEU A 327 -15.17 29.48 32.07
N LEU A 328 -14.88 28.34 32.71
CA LEU A 328 -13.86 28.34 33.75
C LEU A 328 -13.11 27.01 33.85
N SER A 329 -11.80 27.18 33.82
CA SER A 329 -10.70 26.25 34.00
C SER A 329 -10.37 26.03 35.48
N GLY A 330 -9.68 24.92 35.77
CA GLY A 330 -8.96 24.63 37.02
C GLY A 330 -9.20 23.18 37.42
N GLY A 331 -8.24 22.25 37.41
CA GLY A 331 -6.85 22.34 37.88
C GLY A 331 -6.75 21.47 39.14
N GLY A 332 -6.04 20.34 39.10
CA GLY A 332 -5.91 19.47 40.27
C GLY A 332 -5.21 18.13 40.01
N THR A 333 -3.90 18.12 40.15
CA THR A 333 -2.99 16.98 40.19
C THR A 333 -3.27 16.06 41.39
N VAL A 334 -3.36 14.73 41.22
CA VAL A 334 -3.02 13.74 42.25
C VAL A 334 -2.41 12.49 41.62
N THR A 335 -1.19 12.21 42.03
CA THR A 335 -0.41 10.97 41.86
C THR A 335 -0.99 9.82 42.67
N ARG A 336 -1.02 8.60 42.13
CA ARG A 336 -0.72 7.40 42.94
C ARG A 336 -0.29 6.21 42.09
N THR A 337 0.95 5.80 42.35
CA THR A 337 1.55 4.49 42.07
C THR A 337 0.84 3.38 42.85
N SER A 338 0.71 2.22 42.23
CA SER A 338 1.24 0.94 42.71
C SER A 338 1.21 -0.09 41.58
#